data_AF-A0A524AR22-F1
#
_entry.id   AF-A0A524AR22-F1
#
_cell.length_a   1.000
_cell.length_b   1.000
_cell.length_c   1.000
_cell.angle_alpha   90.00
_cell.angle_beta   90.00
_cell.angle_gamma   90.00
#
_symmetry.space_group_name_H-M   'P 1'
#
loop_
_entity.id
_entity.type
_entity.pdbx_description
1 polymer ?
#
loop_
_entity_poly.entity_id
_entity_poly.type
_entity_poly.pdbx_seq_one_letter_code
_entity_poly.pdbx_strand_id
1 'polypeptide(L)' 'MSGDGLFVARVDEERCVGCGVCVLDHFPTFRRQELRRPHPSEMLNVKRMLEGAGLSTVVVQTAIGHFGPR' A
#
# COMPACT_ATOMS: atom_id res chain seq x y z
N MET A 1 -1.20 -31.22 -28.71
CA MET A 1 0.17 -30.94 -28.25
C MET A 1 0.38 -29.46 -28.46
N SER A 2 0.03 -28.62 -27.50
CA SER A 2 0.77 -28.25 -26.28
C SER A 2 1.21 -26.80 -26.48
N GLY A 3 0.74 -25.93 -25.61
CA GLY A 3 0.95 -24.49 -25.70
C GLY A 3 0.11 -23.80 -24.64
N ASP A 4 0.34 -24.18 -23.37
CA ASP A 4 -0.22 -23.53 -22.20
C ASP A 4 0.17 -22.04 -22.22
N GLY A 5 -0.72 -21.21 -22.75
CA GLY A 5 -0.55 -19.77 -22.84
C GLY A 5 -0.71 -19.11 -21.48
N LEU A 6 0.24 -19.32 -20.57
CA LEU A 6 0.36 -18.52 -19.37
C LEU A 6 0.99 -17.18 -19.75
N PHE A 7 0.16 -16.19 -20.09
CA PHE A 7 0.60 -14.80 -20.20
C PHE A 7 0.95 -14.29 -18.80
N VAL A 8 2.19 -14.54 -18.37
CA VAL A 8 2.77 -13.80 -17.26
C VAL A 8 3.15 -12.44 -17.80
N ALA A 9 2.41 -11.39 -17.43
CA ALA A 9 2.80 -10.02 -17.75
C ALA A 9 4.25 -9.79 -17.31
N ARG A 10 5.15 -9.45 -18.24
CA ARG A 10 6.51 -9.05 -17.91
C ARG A 10 6.48 -7.64 -17.36
N VAL A 11 6.97 -7.47 -16.13
CA VAL A 11 7.23 -6.15 -15.56
C VAL A 11 8.40 -5.54 -16.33
N ASP A 12 8.19 -4.37 -16.91
CA ASP A 12 9.23 -3.55 -17.52
C ASP A 12 9.95 -2.79 -16.41
N GLU A 13 11.14 -3.22 -15.99
CA GLU A 13 11.85 -2.61 -14.86
C GLU A 13 12.31 -1.17 -15.13
N GLU A 14 12.42 -0.75 -16.40
CA GLU A 14 12.81 0.62 -16.77
C GLU A 14 11.62 1.59 -16.74
N ARG A 15 10.39 1.09 -16.91
CA ARG A 15 9.14 1.88 -16.89
C ARG A 15 8.28 1.65 -15.67
N CYS A 16 8.44 0.53 -14.97
CA CYS A 16 7.70 0.23 -13.77
C CYS A 16 8.28 1.05 -12.63
N VAL A 17 7.56 2.11 -12.24
CA VAL A 17 7.85 2.93 -11.05
C VAL A 17 7.68 2.17 -9.72
N GLY A 18 7.53 0.84 -9.77
CA GLY A 18 7.20 -0.03 -8.66
C GLY A 18 5.70 -0.07 -8.35
N CYS A 19 5.21 -1.21 -7.88
CA CYS A 19 3.89 -1.28 -7.26
C CYS A 19 3.95 -0.54 -5.92
N GLY A 20 3.35 0.65 -5.85
CA GLY A 20 3.21 1.40 -4.60
C GLY A 20 2.09 0.82 -3.73
N VAL A 21 2.25 0.93 -2.41
CA VAL A 21 1.21 0.56 -1.44
C VAL A 21 0.66 1.82 -0.78
N CYS A 22 -0.67 1.98 -0.84
CA CYS A 22 -1.39 3.03 -0.12
C CYS A 22 -2.04 2.42 1.13
N VAL A 23 -1.67 2.92 2.31
CA VAL A 23 -2.29 2.57 3.58
C VAL A 23 -3.27 3.67 3.97
N LEU A 24 -4.57 3.35 4.00
CA LEU A 24 -5.63 4.29 4.30
C LEU A 24 -6.20 4.01 5.69
N ASP A 25 -6.41 5.04 6.49
CA ASP A 25 -7.17 4.88 7.71
C ASP A 25 -8.64 4.68 7.36
N HIS A 26 -9.21 3.55 7.78
CA HIS A 26 -10.60 3.24 7.53
C HIS A 26 -11.48 4.32 8.18
N PHE A 27 -12.18 5.10 7.36
CA PHE A 27 -13.12 6.10 7.85
C PHE A 27 -14.48 5.43 8.08
N PRO A 28 -14.99 5.38 9.32
CA PRO A 28 -16.12 4.51 9.69
C PRO A 28 -17.45 4.82 8.99
N THR A 29 -17.55 5.93 8.24
CA THR A 29 -18.67 6.22 7.33
C THR A 29 -18.79 5.21 6.18
N PHE A 30 -17.70 4.51 5.84
CA PHE A 30 -17.68 3.48 4.80
C PHE A 30 -18.04 2.10 5.38
N ARG A 31 -19.34 1.84 5.57
CA ARG A 31 -20.01 0.52 5.71
C ARG A 31 -19.67 -0.43 6.88
N ARG A 32 -18.61 -0.22 7.67
CA ARG A 32 -18.33 -1.03 8.87
C ARG A 32 -17.96 -0.14 10.06
N GLN A 33 -18.93 0.07 10.95
CA GLN A 33 -18.83 0.98 12.10
C GLN A 33 -18.03 0.39 13.27
N GLU A 34 -17.92 -0.93 13.34
CA GLU A 34 -17.16 -1.64 14.37
C GLU A 34 -15.64 -1.46 14.21
N LEU A 35 -15.19 -1.10 13.00
CA LEU A 35 -13.78 -0.84 12.73
C LEU A 35 -13.39 0.51 13.30
N ARG A 36 -12.58 0.47 14.35
CA ARG A 36 -11.98 1.66 14.94
C ARG A 36 -10.95 2.24 13.98
N ARG A 37 -11.00 3.56 13.81
CA ARG A 37 -9.95 4.29 13.08
C ARG A 37 -8.63 4.14 13.85
N PRO A 38 -7.54 3.68 13.20
CA PRO A 38 -6.24 3.51 13.84
C PRO A 38 -5.62 4.87 14.19
N HIS A 39 -4.76 4.88 15.20
CA HIS A 39 -4.00 6.07 15.58
C HIS A 39 -2.90 6.36 14.55
N PRO A 40 -2.55 7.64 14.27
CA PRO A 40 -1.47 7.97 13.33
C PRO A 40 -0.14 7.25 13.59
N SER A 41 0.22 7.01 14.86
CA SER A 41 1.45 6.26 15.20
C SER A 41 1.42 4.80 14.75
N GLU A 42 0.27 4.13 14.80
CA GLU A 42 0.09 2.76 14.35
C GLU A 42 0.23 2.70 12.82
N MET A 43 -0.37 3.66 12.13
CA MET A 43 -0.27 3.81 10.68
C MET A 43 1.18 4.06 10.22
N LEU A 44 1.92 4.90 10.93
CA LEU A 44 3.34 5.14 10.67
C LEU A 44 4.21 3.91 10.99
N ASN A 45 3.78 3.05 11.93
CA ASN A 45 4.45 1.78 12.18
C ASN A 45 4.28 0.81 11.01
N VAL A 46 3.08 0.73 10.44
CA VAL A 46 2.82 -0.04 9.22
C VAL A 46 3.69 0.47 8.07
N LYS A 47 3.81 1.80 7.90
CA LYS A 47 4.72 2.40 6.91
C LYS A 47 6.14 1.84 7.03
N ARG A 48 6.72 1.92 8.23
CA ARG A 48 8.09 1.45 8.49
C ARG A 48 8.26 -0.05 8.25
N MET A 49 7.27 -0.86 8.61
CA MET A 49 7.32 -2.31 8.38
C MET A 49 7.28 -2.64 6.89
N LEU A 50 6.42 -1.96 6.12
CA LEU A 50 6.30 -2.14 4.67
C LEU A 50 7.57 -1.69 3.94
N GLU A 51 8.14 -0.54 4.32
CA GLU A 51 9.42 -0.07 3.81
C GLU A 51 10.57 -1.02 4.18
N GLY A 52 10.60 -1.50 5.43
CA GLY A 52 11.58 -2.48 5.89
C GLY A 52 11.47 -3.85 5.20
N ALA A 53 10.29 -4.17 4.65
CA ALA A 53 10.07 -5.39 3.85
C ALA A 53 10.49 -5.23 2.37
N GLY A 54 10.97 -4.05 1.96
CA GLY A 54 11.48 -3.79 0.61
C GLY A 54 10.55 -3.01 -0.30
N LEU A 55 9.43 -2.47 0.20
CA LEU A 55 8.58 -1.58 -0.59
C LEU A 55 9.20 -0.18 -0.66
N SER A 56 9.56 0.24 -1.88
CA SER A 56 10.18 1.54 -2.14
C SER A 56 9.23 2.72 -2.00
N THR A 57 7.93 2.50 -2.23
CA THR A 57 6.91 3.55 -2.25
C THR A 57 5.73 3.16 -1.37
N VAL A 58 5.74 3.64 -0.12
CA VAL A 58 4.64 3.47 0.83
C VAL A 58 4.06 4.82 1.19
N VAL A 59 2.78 5.01 0.88
CA VAL A 59 2.03 6.22 1.17
C VAL A 59 1.00 5.91 2.24
N VAL A 60 0.93 6.76 3.26
CA VAL A 60 0.03 6.57 4.40
C VAL A 60 -0.85 7.79 4.60
N GLN A 61 -2.15 7.59 4.54
CA GLN A 61 -3.14 8.60 4.88
C GLN A 61 -3.61 8.40 6.31
N THR A 62 -3.61 9.46 7.10
CA THR A 62 -4.01 9.45 8.51
C THR A 62 -4.96 10.61 8.83
N ALA A 63 -5.54 10.58 10.03
CA ALA A 63 -6.32 11.67 10.59
C ALA A 63 -5.60 13.03 10.63
N ILE A 64 -4.27 13.04 10.70
CA ILE A 64 -3.47 14.27 10.80
C ILE A 64 -2.87 14.70 9.47
N GLY A 65 -3.09 13.90 8.41
CA GLY A 65 -2.58 14.21 7.07
C GLY A 65 -1.91 13.02 6.39
N HIS A 66 -1.17 13.36 5.35
CA HIS A 66 -0.59 12.45 4.37
C HIS A 66 0.91 12.31 4.54
N PHE A 67 1.41 11.07 4.49
CA PHE A 67 2.83 10.73 4.62
C PHE A 67 3.26 9.88 3.42
N GLY A 68 3.98 10.47 2.48
CA GLY A 68 4.48 9.80 1.27
C GLY A 68 5.99 9.59 1.28
N PRO A 69 6.56 9.09 0.18
CA PRO A 69 8.01 9.09 -0.02
C PRO A 69 8.56 10.53 0.12
N ARG A 70 9.84 10.64 0.52
CA ARG A 70 10.56 11.93 0.49
C ARG A 70 10.70 12.46 -0.92
#